data_AF-A0A1Z4NN28-F1
#
_entry.id   AF-A0A1Z4NN28-F1
#
_cell.length_a   1.000
_cell.length_b   1.000
_cell.length_c   1.000
_cell.angle_alpha   90.00
_cell.angle_beta   90.00
_cell.angle_gamma   90.00
#
_symmetry.space_group_name_H-M   'P 1'
#
loop_
_entity.id
_entity.type
_entity.pdbx_description
1 polymer ?
#
loop_
_entity_poly.entity_id
_entity_poly.type
_entity_poly.pdbx_seq_one_letter_code
_entity_poly.pdbx_strand_id
1 'polypeptide(L)'
;MTKSEINSDRKPDFSHLDTSEIAALGIVRAVGYGLIILTILDWVSILTPLNVMNPVWEFQTFGQIVERVPVPLIGLAMAFWGGFINRRRGEIGFLKLLSLLTLFLALVFYLLIPLTITNTMRLDKQNTTQIDNALKQQIAQAENFEQKIDQANSEQINQLLRAQGINPGDKSLPQIKDELRSRVFQSKEQIKNQAQFTRNSRRMNLLKSSIKWNVGAVVAGTLFMYLWRATAWVREG
;
A
#
# COMPACT_ATOMS: atom_id res chain seq x y z
N MET A 1 -4.20 -0.06 -63.89
CA MET A 1 -4.54 -1.44 -63.47
C MET A 1 -3.24 -2.23 -63.60
N THR A 2 -2.66 -2.77 -62.54
CA THR A 2 -3.11 -4.03 -61.92
C THR A 2 -2.73 -4.12 -60.44
N LYS A 3 -3.72 -4.51 -59.63
CA LYS A 3 -3.53 -5.14 -58.33
C LYS A 3 -2.95 -6.54 -58.58
N SER A 4 -1.80 -6.86 -58.00
CA SER A 4 -1.37 -8.25 -57.83
C SER A 4 -0.66 -8.39 -56.49
N GLU A 5 -1.35 -9.09 -55.60
CA GLU A 5 -0.78 -9.96 -54.57
C GLU A 5 -0.06 -9.29 -53.38
N ILE A 6 -0.85 -8.61 -52.54
CA ILE A 6 -0.54 -8.56 -51.10
C ILE A 6 -0.91 -9.93 -50.54
N ASN A 7 0.07 -10.85 -50.58
CA ASN A 7 -0.01 -12.18 -50.00
C ASN A 7 -0.20 -12.08 -48.47
N SER A 8 -1.43 -12.30 -48.01
CA SER A 8 -1.86 -12.24 -46.62
C SER A 8 -1.59 -13.53 -45.82
N ASP A 9 -0.82 -14.48 -46.36
CA ASP A 9 -0.76 -15.84 -45.81
C ASP A 9 0.66 -16.35 -45.51
N ARG A 10 1.61 -15.44 -45.19
CA ARG A 10 2.89 -15.85 -44.60
C ARG A 10 2.68 -16.32 -43.16
N LYS A 11 2.41 -17.61 -42.98
CA LYS A 11 2.72 -18.29 -41.72
C LYS A 11 4.22 -18.10 -41.44
N PRO A 12 4.62 -17.69 -40.24
CA PRO A 12 6.03 -17.53 -39.92
C PRO A 12 6.77 -18.86 -40.09
N ASP A 13 7.82 -18.84 -40.91
CA ASP A 13 8.69 -19.99 -41.17
C ASP A 13 9.73 -20.10 -40.05
N PHE A 14 9.60 -21.14 -39.23
CA PHE A 14 10.46 -21.42 -38.08
C PHE A 14 11.46 -22.56 -38.35
N SER A 15 11.69 -22.93 -39.61
CA SER A 15 12.59 -24.02 -40.01
C SER A 15 14.07 -23.81 -39.66
N HIS A 16 14.44 -22.60 -39.22
CA HIS A 16 15.81 -22.21 -38.87
C HIS A 16 16.11 -22.25 -37.36
N LEU A 17 15.13 -22.59 -36.51
CA LEU A 17 15.36 -22.63 -35.06
C LEU A 17 16.02 -23.96 -34.65
N ASP A 18 17.21 -23.87 -34.08
CA ASP A 18 17.92 -25.04 -33.54
C ASP A 18 17.18 -25.64 -32.35
N THR A 19 17.33 -26.94 -32.11
CA THR A 19 16.70 -27.65 -30.97
C THR A 19 17.04 -27.03 -29.60
N SER A 20 18.21 -26.39 -29.49
CA SER A 20 18.64 -25.64 -28.29
C SER A 20 17.80 -24.39 -28.05
N GLU A 21 17.38 -23.68 -29.09
CA GLU A 21 16.54 -22.48 -29.00
C GLU A 21 15.12 -22.84 -28.56
N ILE A 22 14.57 -23.94 -29.09
CA ILE A 22 13.27 -24.46 -28.68
C ILE A 22 13.28 -24.89 -27.20
N ALA A 23 14.38 -25.51 -26.74
CA ALA A 23 14.54 -25.87 -25.34
C ALA A 23 14.65 -24.64 -24.43
N ALA A 24 15.41 -23.61 -24.84
CA ALA A 24 15.51 -22.35 -24.11
C ALA A 24 14.15 -21.64 -23.98
N LEU A 25 13.34 -21.62 -25.04
CA LEU A 25 11.96 -21.10 -25.00
C LEU A 25 11.10 -21.84 -23.97
N GLY A 26 11.23 -23.17 -23.88
CA GLY A 26 10.54 -23.99 -22.89
C GLY A 26 10.89 -23.62 -21.45
N ILE A 27 12.18 -23.40 -21.16
CA ILE A 27 12.67 -23.01 -19.83
C ILE A 27 12.13 -21.62 -19.45
N VAL A 28 12.21 -20.64 -20.35
CA VAL A 28 11.69 -19.28 -20.11
C VAL A 28 10.19 -19.34 -19.76
N ARG A 29 9.40 -20.09 -20.51
CA ARG A 29 7.97 -20.25 -20.22
C ARG A 29 7.71 -20.93 -18.89
N ALA A 30 8.45 -21.99 -18.56
CA ALA A 30 8.33 -22.71 -17.30
C ALA A 30 8.62 -21.77 -16.10
N VAL A 31 9.66 -20.95 -16.19
CA VAL A 31 9.96 -19.92 -15.19
C VAL A 31 8.83 -18.88 -15.12
N GLY A 32 8.31 -18.45 -16.27
CA GLY A 32 7.15 -17.54 -16.33
C GLY A 32 5.93 -18.08 -15.60
N TYR A 33 5.57 -19.34 -15.83
CA TYR A 33 4.48 -20.01 -15.10
C TYR A 33 4.77 -20.12 -13.60
N GLY A 34 6.01 -20.44 -13.21
CA GLY A 34 6.43 -20.44 -11.81
C GLY A 34 6.22 -19.08 -11.13
N LEU A 35 6.61 -17.98 -11.78
CA LEU A 35 6.43 -16.62 -11.27
C LEU A 35 4.95 -16.23 -11.14
N ILE A 36 4.10 -16.67 -12.07
CA ILE A 36 2.64 -16.45 -11.99
C ILE A 36 2.07 -17.17 -10.77
N ILE A 37 2.46 -18.43 -10.53
CA ILE A 37 2.01 -19.20 -9.37
C ILE A 37 2.45 -18.51 -8.06
N LEU A 38 3.71 -18.09 -7.98
CA LEU A 38 4.23 -17.35 -6.81
C LEU A 38 3.45 -16.04 -6.57
N THR A 39 3.13 -15.31 -7.64
CA THR A 39 2.29 -14.10 -7.52
C THR A 39 0.92 -14.43 -6.93
N ILE A 40 0.28 -15.51 -7.38
CA ILE A 40 -1.04 -15.91 -6.87
C ILE A 40 -0.95 -16.23 -5.37
N LEU A 41 0.09 -16.96 -4.94
CA LEU A 41 0.31 -17.25 -3.52
C LEU A 41 0.52 -15.98 -2.69
N ASP A 42 1.32 -15.03 -3.19
CA ASP A 42 1.51 -13.72 -2.57
C ASP A 42 0.20 -12.97 -2.44
N TRP A 43 -0.62 -12.95 -3.50
CA TRP A 43 -1.91 -12.25 -3.49
C TRP A 43 -2.92 -12.89 -2.54
N VAL A 44 -2.97 -14.23 -2.46
CA VAL A 44 -3.80 -14.93 -1.46
C VAL A 44 -3.38 -14.55 -0.04
N SER A 45 -2.08 -14.48 0.21
CA SER A 45 -1.54 -14.04 1.51
C SER A 45 -1.93 -12.59 1.83
N ILE A 46 -1.79 -11.68 0.86
CA ILE A 46 -2.16 -10.25 1.02
C ILE A 46 -3.66 -10.08 1.29
N LEU A 47 -4.51 -10.85 0.62
CA LEU A 47 -5.97 -10.77 0.75
C LEU A 47 -6.50 -11.39 2.04
N THR A 48 -5.64 -12.04 2.84
CA THR A 48 -6.03 -12.72 4.09
C THR A 48 -5.49 -11.94 5.30
N PRO A 49 -6.33 -11.46 6.23
CA PRO A 49 -7.79 -11.58 6.29
C PRO A 49 -8.50 -10.55 5.39
N LEU A 50 -9.58 -10.95 4.72
CA LEU A 50 -10.33 -10.08 3.83
C LEU A 50 -11.18 -9.08 4.61
N ASN A 51 -10.89 -7.78 4.51
CA ASN A 51 -11.59 -6.72 5.26
C ASN A 51 -11.93 -5.49 4.40
N VAL A 52 -12.77 -5.71 3.38
CA VAL A 52 -13.17 -4.73 2.34
C VAL A 52 -13.99 -3.52 2.83
N MET A 53 -14.19 -3.37 4.14
CA MET A 53 -14.88 -2.23 4.76
C MET A 53 -13.94 -1.38 5.63
N ASN A 54 -12.74 -1.88 5.89
CA ASN A 54 -11.75 -1.19 6.69
C ASN A 54 -10.82 -0.37 5.77
N PRO A 55 -10.85 0.97 5.84
CA PRO A 55 -10.05 1.80 4.95
C PRO A 55 -8.54 1.61 5.16
N VAL A 56 -8.09 1.18 6.34
CA VAL A 56 -6.68 0.84 6.61
C VAL A 56 -6.30 -0.40 5.80
N TRP A 57 -7.11 -1.45 5.89
CA TRP A 57 -6.88 -2.69 5.16
C TRP A 57 -6.92 -2.45 3.65
N GLU A 58 -7.94 -1.74 3.15
CA GLU A 58 -8.08 -1.43 1.73
C GLU A 58 -6.83 -0.68 1.21
N PHE A 59 -6.44 0.39 1.89
CA PHE A 59 -5.27 1.19 1.50
C PHE A 59 -3.97 0.38 1.52
N GLN A 60 -3.73 -0.40 2.57
CA GLN A 60 -2.51 -1.21 2.69
C GLN A 60 -2.46 -2.35 1.68
N THR A 61 -3.58 -3.05 1.48
CA THR A 61 -3.70 -4.16 0.53
C THR A 61 -3.42 -3.67 -0.89
N PHE A 62 -3.98 -2.52 -1.28
CA PHE A 62 -3.71 -1.94 -2.59
C PHE A 62 -2.25 -1.54 -2.76
N GLY A 63 -1.65 -0.91 -1.75
CA GLY A 63 -0.22 -0.60 -1.76
C GLY A 63 0.64 -1.83 -1.98
N GLN A 64 0.35 -2.91 -1.24
CA GLN A 64 1.06 -4.19 -1.36
C GLN A 64 0.88 -4.88 -2.71
N ILE A 65 -0.31 -4.81 -3.30
CA ILE A 65 -0.56 -5.36 -4.64
C ILE A 65 0.22 -4.56 -5.69
N VAL A 66 0.17 -3.23 -5.63
CA VAL A 66 0.87 -2.33 -6.57
C VAL A 66 2.39 -2.55 -6.50
N GLU A 67 2.96 -2.67 -5.31
CA GLU A 67 4.40 -2.87 -5.14
C GLU A 67 4.91 -4.22 -5.67
N ARG A 68 4.02 -5.22 -5.77
CA ARG A 68 4.36 -6.55 -6.28
C ARG A 68 4.05 -6.74 -7.77
N VAL A 69 3.52 -5.73 -8.47
CA VAL A 69 3.22 -5.77 -9.92
C VAL A 69 4.37 -6.22 -10.83
N PRO A 70 5.65 -5.87 -10.57
CA PRO A 70 6.73 -6.27 -11.47
C PRO A 70 6.82 -7.79 -11.70
N VAL A 71 6.59 -8.59 -10.66
CA VAL A 71 6.69 -10.06 -10.72
C VAL A 71 5.67 -10.69 -11.69
N PRO A 72 4.35 -10.44 -11.59
CA PRO A 72 3.39 -10.96 -12.56
C PRO A 72 3.60 -10.42 -13.96
N LEU A 73 4.03 -9.17 -14.14
CA LEU A 73 4.33 -8.64 -15.48
C LEU A 73 5.46 -9.43 -16.15
N ILE A 74 6.55 -9.69 -15.43
CA ILE A 74 7.67 -10.49 -15.93
C ILE A 74 7.21 -11.93 -16.19
N GLY A 75 6.48 -12.53 -15.24
CA GLY A 75 5.95 -13.89 -15.38
C GLY A 75 5.07 -14.06 -16.61
N LEU A 76 4.16 -13.11 -16.85
CA LEU A 76 3.30 -13.09 -18.03
C LEU A 76 4.09 -12.87 -19.32
N ALA A 77 5.03 -11.91 -19.34
CA ALA A 77 5.87 -11.66 -20.51
C ALA A 77 6.66 -12.92 -20.92
N MET A 78 7.22 -13.65 -19.95
CA MET A 78 7.92 -14.91 -20.17
C MET A 78 6.95 -16.03 -20.60
N ALA A 79 5.77 -16.13 -20.00
CA ALA A 79 4.76 -17.13 -20.35
C ALA A 79 4.26 -16.96 -21.80
N PHE A 80 4.08 -15.72 -22.26
CA PHE A 80 3.67 -15.41 -23.64
C PHE A 80 4.83 -15.46 -24.66
N TRP A 81 6.08 -15.58 -24.21
CA TRP A 81 7.24 -15.55 -25.08
C TRP A 81 7.24 -16.68 -26.13
N GLY A 82 7.69 -16.37 -27.35
CA GLY A 82 7.81 -17.34 -28.45
C GLY A 82 6.49 -17.73 -29.14
N GLY A 83 5.40 -16.97 -28.97
CA GLY A 83 4.19 -17.12 -29.82
C GLY A 83 3.61 -18.54 -29.84
N PHE A 84 3.20 -19.05 -31.00
CA PHE A 84 2.68 -20.41 -31.18
C PHE A 84 3.74 -21.52 -31.21
N ILE A 85 5.03 -21.18 -31.17
CA ILE A 85 6.12 -22.14 -31.36
C ILE A 85 6.06 -23.22 -30.28
N ASN A 86 5.97 -24.49 -30.72
CA ASN A 86 5.98 -25.69 -29.88
C ASN A 86 4.97 -25.65 -28.71
N ARG A 87 3.77 -25.12 -28.93
CA ARG A 87 2.71 -25.08 -27.90
C ARG A 87 1.70 -26.22 -28.07
N ARG A 88 1.29 -26.82 -26.95
CA ARG A 88 0.23 -27.83 -26.94
C ARG A 88 -1.13 -27.14 -27.09
N ARG A 89 -2.13 -27.80 -27.70
CA ARG A 89 -3.50 -27.24 -27.83
C ARG A 89 -4.10 -26.81 -26.49
N GLY A 90 -3.91 -27.59 -25.43
CA GLY A 90 -4.39 -27.24 -24.08
C GLY A 90 -3.70 -26.02 -23.47
N GLU A 91 -2.42 -25.79 -23.81
CA GLU A 91 -1.66 -24.63 -23.37
C GLU A 91 -2.22 -23.34 -23.98
N ILE A 92 -2.62 -23.38 -25.25
CA ILE A 92 -3.23 -22.22 -25.94
C ILE A 92 -4.51 -21.77 -25.22
N GLY A 93 -5.36 -22.71 -24.78
CA GLY A 93 -6.54 -22.40 -23.98
C GLY A 93 -6.21 -21.69 -22.66
N PHE A 94 -5.19 -22.16 -21.95
CA PHE A 94 -4.71 -21.51 -20.72
C PHE A 94 -4.15 -20.11 -20.98
N LEU A 95 -3.41 -19.91 -22.08
CA LEU A 95 -2.91 -18.59 -22.46
C LEU A 95 -4.03 -17.63 -22.84
N LYS A 96 -5.13 -18.11 -23.45
CA LYS A 96 -6.33 -17.29 -23.71
C LYS A 96 -6.89 -16.74 -22.39
N LEU A 97 -7.00 -17.59 -21.37
CA LEU A 97 -7.43 -17.20 -20.03
C LEU A 97 -6.46 -16.17 -19.40
N LEU A 98 -5.15 -16.43 -19.43
CA LEU A 98 -4.14 -15.49 -18.93
C LEU A 98 -4.19 -14.15 -19.64
N SER A 99 -4.43 -14.16 -20.95
CA SER A 99 -4.55 -12.94 -21.75
C SER A 99 -5.78 -12.15 -21.33
N LEU A 100 -6.94 -12.78 -21.14
CA LEU A 100 -8.12 -12.10 -20.61
C LEU A 100 -7.90 -11.59 -19.17
N LEU A 101 -7.14 -12.33 -18.36
CA LEU A 101 -6.78 -11.90 -17.01
C LEU A 101 -5.96 -10.61 -17.02
N THR A 102 -5.07 -10.38 -18.00
CA THR A 102 -4.33 -9.11 -18.06
C THR A 102 -5.25 -7.92 -18.35
N LEU A 103 -6.29 -8.09 -19.17
CA LEU A 103 -7.31 -7.05 -19.35
C LEU A 103 -8.07 -6.78 -18.05
N PHE A 104 -8.50 -7.83 -17.36
CA PHE A 104 -9.18 -7.71 -16.08
C PHE A 104 -8.31 -6.95 -15.06
N LEU A 105 -7.03 -7.32 -14.94
CA LEU A 105 -6.08 -6.64 -14.06
C LEU A 105 -5.89 -5.17 -14.45
N ALA A 106 -5.79 -4.85 -15.74
CA ALA A 106 -5.68 -3.47 -16.18
C ALA A 106 -6.87 -2.61 -15.70
N LEU A 107 -8.09 -3.14 -15.85
CA LEU A 107 -9.30 -2.48 -15.36
C LEU A 107 -9.31 -2.33 -13.85
N VAL A 108 -8.92 -3.37 -13.11
CA VAL A 108 -8.80 -3.31 -11.65
C VAL A 108 -7.83 -2.21 -11.24
N PHE A 109 -6.63 -2.14 -11.81
CA PHE A 109 -5.64 -1.11 -11.46
C PHE A 109 -6.14 0.31 -11.73
N TYR A 110 -6.88 0.54 -12.82
CA TYR A 110 -7.50 1.84 -13.05
C TYR A 110 -8.63 2.15 -12.05
N LEU A 111 -9.42 1.16 -11.66
CA LEU A 111 -10.47 1.32 -10.66
C LEU A 111 -9.93 1.56 -9.25
N LEU A 112 -8.72 1.07 -8.94
CA LEU A 112 -8.05 1.32 -7.66
C LEU A 112 -7.66 2.79 -7.45
N ILE A 113 -7.49 3.57 -8.51
CA ILE A 113 -7.12 4.99 -8.43
C ILE A 113 -8.16 5.81 -7.63
N PRO A 114 -9.45 5.90 -8.05
CA PRO A 114 -10.44 6.63 -7.27
C PRO A 114 -10.64 6.04 -5.86
N LEU A 115 -10.51 4.72 -5.72
CA LEU A 115 -10.67 4.04 -4.44
C LEU A 115 -9.56 4.40 -3.44
N THR A 116 -8.30 4.45 -3.88
CA THR A 116 -7.17 4.83 -3.01
C THR A 116 -7.25 6.30 -2.61
N ILE A 117 -7.70 7.20 -3.50
CA ILE A 117 -7.89 8.62 -3.20
C ILE A 117 -8.96 8.79 -2.10
N THR A 118 -10.12 8.18 -2.28
CA THR A 118 -11.22 8.25 -1.29
C THR A 118 -10.82 7.66 0.05
N ASN A 119 -10.09 6.53 0.05
CA ASN A 119 -9.58 5.93 1.28
C ASN A 119 -8.50 6.76 1.97
N THR A 120 -7.64 7.44 1.21
CA THR A 120 -6.66 8.38 1.78
C THR A 120 -7.38 9.48 2.57
N MET A 121 -8.46 10.03 2.02
CA MET A 121 -9.28 11.05 2.71
C MET A 121 -9.99 10.50 3.95
N ARG A 122 -10.56 9.30 3.86
CA ARG A 122 -11.20 8.61 5.01
C ARG A 122 -10.19 8.37 6.13
N LEU A 123 -8.99 7.91 5.79
CA LEU A 123 -7.90 7.67 6.74
C LEU A 123 -7.37 8.94 7.37
N ASP A 124 -7.22 10.03 6.60
CA ASP A 124 -6.77 11.32 7.14
C ASP A 124 -7.78 11.87 8.17
N LYS A 125 -9.08 11.78 7.87
CA LYS A 125 -10.15 12.12 8.82
C LYS A 125 -10.11 11.25 10.07
N GLN A 126 -10.03 9.92 9.91
CA GLN A 126 -9.95 8.99 11.04
C GLN A 126 -8.72 9.23 11.92
N ASN A 127 -7.55 9.46 11.31
CA ASN A 127 -6.33 9.79 12.04
C ASN A 127 -6.47 11.11 12.81
N THR A 128 -7.06 12.13 12.17
CA THR A 128 -7.32 13.42 12.81
C THR A 128 -8.23 13.28 14.02
N THR A 129 -9.35 12.56 13.88
CA THR A 129 -10.28 12.31 14.98
C THR A 129 -9.64 11.52 16.11
N GLN A 130 -8.84 10.49 15.81
CA GLN A 130 -8.13 9.72 16.84
C GLN A 130 -7.13 10.59 17.61
N ILE A 131 -6.36 11.41 16.90
CA ILE A 131 -5.40 12.35 17.51
C ILE A 131 -6.13 13.38 18.36
N ASP A 132 -7.26 13.92 17.89
CA ASP A 132 -8.02 14.92 18.63
C ASP A 132 -8.66 14.36 19.89
N ASN A 133 -9.16 13.12 19.83
CA ASN A 133 -9.70 12.44 21.01
C ASN A 133 -8.59 12.16 22.03
N ALA A 134 -7.42 11.68 21.58
CA ALA A 134 -6.27 11.47 22.45
C ALA A 134 -5.78 12.80 23.07
N LEU A 135 -5.71 13.87 22.27
CA LEU A 135 -5.33 15.21 22.71
C LEU A 135 -6.29 15.75 23.77
N LYS A 136 -7.61 15.67 23.52
CA LYS A 136 -8.64 16.09 24.48
C LYS A 136 -8.52 15.33 25.79
N GLN A 137 -8.31 14.01 25.73
CA GLN A 137 -8.17 13.18 26.92
C GLN A 137 -6.92 13.54 27.73
N GLN A 138 -5.78 13.77 27.07
CA GLN A 138 -4.53 14.16 27.72
C GLN A 138 -4.61 15.57 28.33
N ILE A 139 -5.22 16.52 27.62
CA ILE A 139 -5.44 17.88 28.15
C ILE A 139 -6.37 17.84 29.36
N ALA A 140 -7.48 17.09 29.31
CA ALA A 140 -8.39 16.96 30.44
C ALA A 140 -7.71 16.33 31.67
N GLN A 141 -6.80 15.36 31.48
CA GLN A 141 -5.99 14.82 32.57
C GLN A 141 -5.05 15.87 33.18
N ALA A 142 -4.39 16.68 32.34
CA ALA A 142 -3.53 17.77 32.79
C ALA A 142 -4.32 18.86 33.54
N GLU A 143 -5.52 19.21 33.08
CA GLU A 143 -6.43 20.15 33.76
C GLU A 143 -6.92 19.61 35.11
N ASN A 144 -7.31 18.34 35.17
CA ASN A 144 -7.68 17.71 36.43
C ASN A 144 -6.51 17.67 37.42
N PHE A 145 -5.29 17.48 36.94
CA PHE A 145 -4.09 17.52 37.77
C PHE A 145 -3.79 18.95 38.27
N GLU A 146 -3.95 19.96 37.41
CA GLU A 146 -3.84 21.37 37.78
C GLU A 146 -4.83 21.76 38.88
N GLN A 147 -6.10 21.37 38.74
CA GLN A 147 -7.12 21.60 39.77
C GLN A 147 -6.77 20.93 41.11
N LYS A 148 -6.18 19.73 41.07
CA LYS A 148 -5.70 19.05 42.29
C LYS A 148 -4.55 19.81 42.95
N ILE A 149 -3.62 20.37 42.18
CA ILE A 149 -2.53 21.20 42.72
C ILE A 149 -3.10 22.46 43.39
N ASP A 150 -4.10 23.08 42.76
CA ASP A 150 -4.73 24.30 43.27
C ASP A 150 -5.44 24.06 44.60
N GLN A 151 -6.19 22.96 44.70
CA GLN A 151 -6.96 22.59 45.89
C GLN A 151 -6.12 21.88 46.98
N ALA A 152 -4.92 21.38 46.65
CA ALA A 152 -4.11 20.61 47.59
C ALA A 152 -3.51 21.47 48.70
N ASN A 153 -3.48 20.89 49.91
CA ASN A 153 -2.77 21.44 51.06
C ASN A 153 -1.29 20.98 51.08
N SER A 154 -0.50 21.49 52.03
CA SER A 154 0.95 21.22 52.12
C SER A 154 1.30 19.74 52.23
N GLU A 155 0.51 18.96 52.98
CA GLU A 155 0.73 17.52 53.15
C GLU A 155 0.44 16.73 51.87
N GLN A 156 -0.64 17.06 51.17
CA GLN A 156 -1.01 16.43 49.90
C GLN A 156 0.00 16.70 48.79
N ILE A 157 0.53 17.92 48.70
CA ILE A 157 1.60 18.27 47.76
C ILE A 157 2.90 17.55 48.11
N ASN A 158 3.26 17.46 49.39
CA ASN A 158 4.45 16.72 49.82
C ASN A 158 4.35 15.21 49.50
N GLN A 159 3.16 14.61 49.62
CA GLN A 159 2.93 13.22 49.20
C GLN A 159 3.06 13.04 47.69
N LEU A 160 2.52 13.97 46.89
CA LEU A 160 2.64 13.96 45.42
C LEU A 160 4.10 14.08 44.97
N LEU A 161 4.89 14.97 45.57
CA LEU A 161 6.30 15.13 45.28
C LEU A 161 7.10 13.86 45.63
N ARG A 162 6.85 13.27 46.80
CA ARG A 162 7.49 12.00 47.20
C ARG A 162 7.14 10.86 46.25
N ALA A 163 5.90 10.79 45.76
CA ALA A 163 5.49 9.80 44.76
C ALA A 163 6.20 9.97 43.41
N GLN A 164 6.69 11.18 43.11
CA GLN A 164 7.49 11.48 41.90
C GLN A 164 9.01 11.45 42.17
N GLY A 165 9.45 11.05 43.37
CA GLY A 165 10.86 11.00 43.75
C GLY A 165 11.49 12.38 44.01
N ILE A 166 10.67 13.43 44.14
CA ILE A 166 11.12 14.80 44.40
C ILE A 166 11.10 15.05 45.91
N ASN A 167 12.23 15.45 46.49
CA ASN A 167 12.30 15.83 47.89
C ASN A 167 11.85 17.29 48.05
N PRO A 168 10.84 17.63 48.89
CA PRO A 168 10.28 18.98 48.96
C PRO A 168 11.27 20.09 49.33
N GLY A 169 12.39 19.76 50.01
CA GLY A 169 13.38 20.74 50.46
C GLY A 169 12.77 21.84 51.35
N ASP A 170 13.47 22.98 51.46
CA ASP A 170 13.02 24.17 52.20
C ASP A 170 12.08 25.07 51.38
N LYS A 171 11.55 24.59 50.24
CA LYS A 171 10.70 25.41 49.37
C LYS A 171 9.34 25.64 50.02
N SER A 172 8.83 26.88 49.91
CA SER A 172 7.51 27.21 50.40
C SER A 172 6.42 26.62 49.49
N LEU A 173 5.25 26.30 50.06
CA LEU A 173 4.11 25.75 49.31
C LEU A 173 3.76 26.56 48.04
N PRO A 174 3.74 27.91 48.04
CA PRO A 174 3.49 28.70 46.84
C PRO A 174 4.52 28.43 45.73
N GLN A 175 5.81 28.36 46.07
CA GLN A 175 6.88 28.09 45.11
C GLN A 175 6.74 26.70 44.46
N ILE A 176 6.34 25.70 45.25
CA ILE A 176 6.10 24.34 44.75
C ILE A 176 4.88 24.31 43.82
N LYS A 177 3.79 25.01 44.17
CA LYS A 177 2.60 25.11 43.32
C LYS A 177 2.91 25.79 41.99
N ASP A 178 3.69 26.86 42.01
CA ASP A 178 4.09 27.57 40.79
C ASP A 178 5.00 26.71 39.88
N GLU A 179 5.93 25.95 40.46
CA GLU A 179 6.77 25.02 39.71
C GLU A 179 5.94 23.90 39.07
N LEU A 180 4.98 23.33 39.81
CA LEU A 180 4.08 22.30 39.30
C LEU A 180 3.16 22.85 38.20
N ARG A 181 2.61 24.06 38.35
CA ARG A 181 1.82 24.73 37.31
C ARG A 181 2.64 24.96 36.05
N SER A 182 3.88 25.42 36.20
CA SER A 182 4.80 25.61 35.06
C SER A 182 5.06 24.29 34.33
N ARG A 183 5.28 23.18 35.06
CA ARG A 183 5.43 21.84 34.47
C ARG A 183 4.17 21.37 33.76
N VAL A 184 2.99 21.62 34.32
CA VAL A 184 1.71 21.29 33.67
C VAL A 184 1.52 22.11 32.39
N PHE A 185 1.81 23.41 32.44
CA PHE A 185 1.75 24.28 31.26
C PHE A 185 2.70 23.80 30.16
N GLN A 186 3.96 23.52 30.50
CA GLN A 186 4.94 22.96 29.58
C GLN A 186 4.49 21.62 29.01
N SER A 187 3.92 20.75 29.84
CA SER A 187 3.39 19.45 29.42
C SER A 187 2.21 19.61 28.46
N LYS A 188 1.27 20.52 28.72
CA LYS A 188 0.16 20.83 27.81
C LYS A 188 0.67 21.33 26.45
N GLU A 189 1.65 22.23 26.44
CA GLU A 189 2.26 22.73 25.19
C GLU A 189 3.02 21.62 24.44
N GLN A 190 3.77 20.78 25.15
CA GLN A 190 4.43 19.61 24.55
C GLN A 190 3.43 18.63 23.94
N ILE A 191 2.33 18.34 24.63
CA ILE A 191 1.25 17.46 24.15
C ILE A 191 0.62 18.03 22.87
N LYS A 192 0.31 19.33 22.82
CA LYS A 192 -0.20 19.99 21.61
C LYS A 192 0.79 19.93 20.46
N ASN A 193 2.05 20.27 20.71
CA ASN A 193 3.11 20.24 19.70
C ASN A 193 3.32 18.82 19.16
N GLN A 194 3.32 17.81 20.05
CA GLN A 194 3.43 16.40 19.67
C GLN A 194 2.24 15.93 18.85
N ALA A 195 1.01 16.34 19.21
CA ALA A 195 -0.20 16.02 18.45
C ALA A 195 -0.14 16.63 17.03
N GLN A 196 0.29 17.89 16.91
CA GLN A 196 0.46 18.58 15.62
C GLN A 196 1.56 17.93 14.77
N PHE A 197 2.72 17.62 15.36
CA PHE A 197 3.79 16.90 14.68
C PHE A 197 3.32 15.52 14.18
N THR A 198 2.66 14.75 15.05
CA THR A 198 2.13 13.43 14.71
C THR A 198 1.10 13.52 13.58
N ARG A 199 0.19 14.50 13.64
CA ARG A 199 -0.80 14.76 12.58
C ARG A 199 -0.11 15.04 11.24
N ASN A 200 0.83 15.98 11.22
CA ASN A 200 1.53 16.36 10.00
C ASN A 200 2.34 15.20 9.42
N SER A 201 3.04 14.44 10.27
CA SER A 201 3.81 13.27 9.86
C SER A 201 2.91 12.18 9.27
N ARG A 202 1.79 11.84 9.93
CA ARG A 202 0.82 10.86 9.40
C ARG A 202 0.24 11.30 8.06
N ARG A 203 -0.17 12.57 7.96
CA ARG A 203 -0.73 13.11 6.71
C ARG A 203 0.29 13.07 5.58
N MET A 204 1.53 13.47 5.84
CA MET A 204 2.61 13.43 4.85
C MET A 204 2.87 12.00 4.38
N ASN A 205 2.93 11.04 5.31
CA ASN A 205 3.13 9.63 4.98
C ASN A 205 1.98 9.06 4.14
N LEU A 206 0.73 9.37 4.50
CA LEU A 206 -0.44 8.97 3.72
C LEU A 206 -0.40 9.54 2.30
N LEU A 207 -0.09 10.82 2.15
CA LEU A 207 0.02 11.47 0.84
C LEU A 207 1.14 10.86 0.00
N LYS A 208 2.32 10.67 0.60
CA LYS A 208 3.47 10.06 -0.08
C LYS A 208 3.13 8.65 -0.59
N SER A 209 2.54 7.81 0.27
CA SER A 209 2.12 6.46 -0.11
C SER A 209 1.02 6.49 -1.17
N SER A 210 0.03 7.36 -1.02
CA SER A 210 -1.07 7.52 -1.97
C SER A 210 -0.56 7.90 -3.37
N ILE A 211 0.33 8.90 -3.46
CA ILE A 211 0.94 9.30 -4.73
C ILE A 211 1.74 8.14 -5.34
N LYS A 212 2.62 7.51 -4.55
CA LYS A 212 3.44 6.38 -5.01
C LYS A 212 2.57 5.28 -5.61
N TRP A 213 1.52 4.88 -4.89
CA TRP A 213 0.68 3.76 -5.31
C TRP A 213 -0.28 4.12 -6.44
N ASN A 214 -0.77 5.36 -6.53
CA ASN A 214 -1.56 5.83 -7.68
C ASN A 214 -0.73 5.85 -8.96
N VAL A 215 0.51 6.38 -8.90
CA VAL A 215 1.43 6.34 -10.04
C VAL A 215 1.73 4.89 -10.42
N GLY A 216 2.03 4.04 -9.43
CA GLY A 216 2.25 2.62 -9.64
C GLY A 216 1.04 1.92 -10.31
N ALA A 217 -0.18 2.25 -9.89
CA ALA A 217 -1.40 1.70 -10.47
C ALA A 217 -1.62 2.13 -11.93
N VAL A 218 -1.35 3.40 -12.26
CA VAL A 218 -1.42 3.89 -13.65
C VAL A 218 -0.42 3.15 -14.54
N VAL A 219 0.83 3.02 -14.09
CA VAL A 219 1.88 2.31 -14.81
C VAL A 219 1.51 0.83 -14.98
N ALA A 220 1.09 0.17 -13.90
CA ALA A 220 0.64 -1.21 -13.91
C ALA A 220 -0.50 -1.45 -14.89
N GLY A 221 -1.57 -0.65 -14.78
CA GLY A 221 -2.76 -0.76 -15.65
C GLY A 221 -2.39 -0.59 -17.12
N THR A 222 -1.50 0.35 -17.44
CA THR A 222 -1.02 0.59 -18.81
C THR A 222 -0.20 -0.59 -19.34
N LEU A 223 0.68 -1.18 -18.52
CA LEU A 223 1.50 -2.32 -18.92
C LEU A 223 0.66 -3.61 -19.09
N PHE A 224 -0.31 -3.85 -18.21
CA PHE A 224 -1.25 -4.96 -18.37
C PHE A 224 -2.13 -4.79 -19.62
N MET A 225 -2.58 -3.56 -19.90
CA MET A 225 -3.31 -3.24 -21.13
C MET A 225 -2.45 -3.47 -22.38
N TYR A 226 -1.18 -3.07 -22.32
CA TYR A 226 -0.22 -3.34 -23.39
C TYR A 226 -0.03 -4.84 -23.61
N LEU A 227 0.18 -5.63 -22.56
CA LEU A 227 0.29 -7.10 -22.64
C LEU A 227 -0.96 -7.73 -23.23
N TRP A 228 -2.16 -7.26 -22.85
CA TRP A 228 -3.41 -7.73 -23.45
C TRP A 228 -3.45 -7.49 -24.96
N ARG A 229 -3.03 -6.31 -25.43
CA ARG A 229 -2.96 -6.00 -26.86
C ARG A 229 -1.90 -6.85 -27.58
N ALA A 230 -0.71 -6.98 -26.98
CA ALA A 230 0.40 -7.76 -27.54
C ALA A 230 0.08 -9.26 -27.64
N THR A 231 -0.86 -9.76 -26.83
CA THR A 231 -1.29 -11.16 -26.80
C THR A 231 -2.57 -11.43 -27.60
N ALA A 232 -2.99 -10.51 -28.48
CA ALA A 232 -4.16 -10.68 -29.35
C ALA A 232 -4.10 -11.95 -30.21
N TRP A 233 -2.90 -12.31 -30.67
CA TRP A 233 -2.64 -13.55 -31.43
C TRP A 233 -3.16 -14.81 -30.73
N VAL A 234 -3.12 -14.84 -29.39
CA VAL A 234 -3.59 -15.99 -28.60
C VAL A 234 -5.11 -16.12 -28.71
N ARG A 235 -5.84 -15.01 -28.83
CA ARG A 235 -7.32 -14.97 -28.82
C ARG A 235 -7.92 -15.14 -30.21
N GLU A 236 -7.21 -14.68 -31.23
CA GLU A 236 -7.64 -14.70 -32.63
C GLU A 236 -7.30 -16.00 -33.36
N GLY A 237 -6.34 -16.79 -32.84
CA GLY A 237 -6.01 -18.15 -33.33
C GLY A 237 -6.82 -19.26 -32.66
#